data_AF-A0AAW0J1T0-F1
#
_entry.id   AF-A0AAW0J1T0-F1
#
_cell.length_a   1.000
_cell.length_b   1.000
_cell.length_c   1.000
_cell.angle_alpha   90.00
_cell.angle_beta   90.00
_cell.angle_gamma   90.00
#
_symmetry.space_group_name_H-M   'P 1'
#
loop_
_entity.id
_entity.type
_entity.pdbx_description
1 polymer ?
#
loop_
_entity_poly.entity_id
_entity_poly.type
_entity_poly.pdbx_seq_one_letter_code
_entity_poly.pdbx_strand_id
1 'polypeptide(L)'
;MEDSLPLHVCHVQTLSIFINRSHVLLHSIALAFLIYYRISFLFQDQDPNAKATHLFLPWLLVFASELLLSFIWLLDQAFRWRPVTRTVFPERLPEDDKLPAIDVFICTTDPDKEPTVEVMNSVLSAMALDYPPEKLHVYLSDDGESPITLYCMKEARSFARWWLPFCRKYRIKTRSPEAYFSGSKDDDEGSESSEFMSERRKIQPRIADIEVRYLVQERYVIFKESIANVRGRVDGSRITARDHPSLIEF
;
A
#
# COMPACT_ATOMS: atom_id res chain seq x y z
N MET A 1 -13.55 -17.42 -33.31
CA MET A 1 -13.24 -16.97 -31.94
C MET A 1 -12.13 -17.86 -31.47
N GLU A 2 -10.89 -17.40 -31.51
CA GLU A 2 -9.80 -18.09 -30.81
C GLU A 2 -10.10 -17.99 -29.32
N ASP A 3 -10.15 -19.12 -28.62
CA ASP A 3 -10.33 -19.17 -27.17
C ASP A 3 -9.08 -18.55 -26.51
N SER A 4 -9.11 -17.24 -26.29
CA SER A 4 -8.04 -16.52 -25.61
C SER A 4 -7.85 -17.08 -24.22
N LEU A 5 -6.60 -17.41 -23.87
CA LEU A 5 -6.24 -17.89 -22.54
C LEU A 5 -6.70 -16.90 -21.45
N PRO A 6 -7.08 -17.38 -20.26
CA PRO A 6 -7.53 -16.50 -19.18
C PRO A 6 -6.39 -15.58 -18.71
N LEU A 7 -6.71 -14.30 -18.47
CA LEU A 7 -5.79 -13.29 -17.95
C LEU A 7 -5.50 -13.46 -16.45
N HIS A 8 -6.39 -14.15 -15.72
CA HIS A 8 -6.21 -14.48 -14.32
C HIS A 8 -6.94 -15.78 -13.97
N VAL A 9 -6.49 -16.46 -12.93
CA VAL A 9 -7.13 -17.66 -12.37
C VAL A 9 -7.38 -17.45 -10.88
N CYS A 10 -8.59 -17.78 -10.43
CA CYS A 10 -8.99 -17.73 -9.03
C CYS A 10 -8.87 -19.12 -8.40
N HIS A 11 -8.02 -19.25 -7.38
CA HIS A 11 -7.80 -20.47 -6.64
C HIS A 11 -8.56 -20.43 -5.32
N VAL A 12 -9.45 -21.39 -5.11
CA VAL A 12 -10.16 -21.55 -3.84
C VAL A 12 -9.26 -22.32 -2.89
N GLN A 13 -9.01 -21.77 -1.70
CA GLN A 13 -8.19 -22.45 -0.68
C GLN A 13 -9.03 -23.46 0.10
N THR A 14 -9.18 -24.67 -0.46
CA THR A 14 -10.04 -25.73 0.09
C THR A 14 -9.65 -26.14 1.51
N LEU A 15 -8.35 -26.32 1.79
CA LEU A 15 -7.86 -26.67 3.12
C LEU A 15 -8.18 -25.57 4.16
N SER A 16 -7.93 -24.30 3.82
CA SER A 16 -8.29 -23.17 4.68
C SER A 16 -9.79 -23.11 4.94
N ILE A 17 -10.64 -23.43 3.95
CA ILE A 17 -12.09 -23.52 4.13
C ILE A 17 -12.47 -24.58 5.17
N PHE A 18 -11.89 -25.79 5.08
CA PHE A 18 -12.18 -26.84 6.03
C PHE A 18 -11.77 -26.46 7.45
N ILE A 19 -10.56 -25.88 7.61
CA ILE A 19 -10.06 -25.42 8.91
C ILE A 19 -10.97 -24.32 9.47
N ASN A 20 -11.26 -23.29 8.67
CA ASN A 20 -12.06 -22.15 9.10
C ASN A 20 -13.48 -22.58 9.50
N ARG A 21 -14.15 -23.41 8.69
CA ARG A 21 -15.51 -23.89 9.00
C ARG A 21 -15.56 -24.77 10.24
N SER A 22 -14.56 -25.62 10.44
CA SER A 22 -14.44 -26.44 11.66
C SER A 22 -14.22 -25.55 12.88
N HIS A 23 -13.34 -24.55 12.77
CA HIS A 23 -13.12 -23.57 13.83
C HIS A 23 -14.39 -22.78 14.16
N VAL A 24 -15.12 -22.27 13.14
CA VAL A 24 -16.41 -21.58 13.31
C VAL A 24 -17.37 -22.47 14.09
N LEU A 25 -17.54 -23.72 13.68
CA LEU A 25 -18.46 -24.65 14.34
C LEU A 25 -18.10 -24.87 15.82
N LEU A 26 -16.84 -25.21 16.09
CA LEU A 26 -16.38 -25.47 17.47
C LEU A 26 -16.50 -24.22 18.34
N HIS A 27 -16.13 -23.05 17.82
CA HIS A 27 -16.20 -21.80 18.57
C HIS A 27 -17.66 -21.36 18.80
N SER A 28 -18.55 -21.53 17.81
CA SER A 28 -19.98 -21.27 18.00
C SER A 28 -20.61 -22.16 19.07
N ILE A 29 -20.22 -23.44 19.14
CA ILE A 29 -20.65 -24.35 20.21
C ILE A 29 -20.16 -23.85 21.57
N ALA A 30 -18.88 -23.47 21.68
CA ALA A 30 -18.33 -22.94 22.92
C ALA A 30 -19.00 -21.64 23.37
N LEU A 31 -19.27 -20.72 22.44
CA LEU A 31 -20.01 -19.48 22.70
C LEU A 31 -21.45 -19.75 23.16
N ALA A 32 -22.14 -20.71 22.53
CA ALA A 32 -23.48 -21.11 22.94
C ALA A 32 -23.50 -21.66 24.36
N PHE A 33 -22.52 -22.50 24.74
CA PHE A 33 -22.40 -22.99 26.12
C PHE A 33 -22.09 -21.86 27.11
N LEU A 34 -21.20 -20.93 26.75
CA LEU A 34 -20.87 -19.79 27.60
C LEU A 34 -22.10 -18.90 27.83
N ILE A 35 -22.84 -18.56 26.78
CA ILE A 35 -24.07 -17.76 26.86
C ILE A 35 -25.13 -18.51 27.68
N TYR A 36 -25.31 -19.81 27.45
CA TYR A 36 -26.22 -20.64 28.23
C TYR A 36 -25.85 -20.65 29.73
N TYR A 37 -24.56 -20.80 30.05
CA TYR A 37 -24.07 -20.76 31.43
C TYR A 37 -24.34 -19.40 32.09
N ARG A 38 -24.06 -18.29 31.40
CA ARG A 38 -24.35 -16.93 31.88
C ARG A 38 -25.84 -16.69 32.10
N ILE A 39 -26.68 -17.14 31.17
CA ILE A 39 -28.14 -17.02 31.29
C ILE A 39 -28.66 -17.91 32.43
N SER A 40 -28.15 -19.12 32.61
CA SER A 40 -28.56 -20.01 33.71
C SER A 40 -28.26 -19.40 35.08
N PHE A 41 -27.13 -18.68 35.21
CA PHE A 41 -26.78 -17.94 36.43
C PHE A 41 -27.75 -16.80 36.76
N LEU A 42 -28.46 -16.24 35.77
CA LEU A 42 -29.54 -15.26 36.01
C LEU A 42 -30.77 -15.88 36.66
N PHE A 43 -31.06 -17.14 36.35
CA PHE A 43 -32.26 -17.86 36.82
C PHE A 43 -32.03 -18.71 38.07
N GLN A 44 -30.77 -18.87 38.50
CA GLN A 44 -30.44 -19.54 39.74
C GLN A 44 -30.69 -18.57 40.90
N ASP A 45 -31.65 -18.92 41.76
CA ASP A 45 -32.23 -18.10 42.83
C ASP A 45 -31.14 -17.35 43.62
N GLN A 46 -31.10 -16.02 43.46
CA GLN A 46 -30.19 -15.17 44.23
C GLN A 46 -30.81 -14.89 45.59
N ASP A 47 -30.21 -15.45 46.63
CA ASP A 47 -30.59 -15.26 48.03
C ASP A 47 -30.76 -13.74 48.35
N PRO A 48 -31.97 -13.27 48.72
CA PRO A 48 -32.34 -11.85 48.63
C PRO A 48 -31.68 -10.93 49.66
N ASN A 49 -30.90 -11.46 50.62
CA ASN A 49 -30.51 -10.72 51.82
C ASN A 49 -29.01 -10.42 52.02
N ALA A 50 -28.11 -10.72 51.08
CA ALA A 50 -26.73 -10.25 51.19
C ALA A 50 -26.00 -10.19 49.85
N LYS A 51 -25.57 -8.98 49.44
CA LYS A 51 -24.55 -8.69 48.38
C LYS A 51 -25.02 -8.56 46.91
N ALA A 52 -26.32 -8.60 46.62
CA ALA A 52 -26.81 -8.62 45.23
C ALA A 52 -26.50 -7.36 44.38
N THR A 53 -26.46 -6.15 44.95
CA THR A 53 -26.35 -4.92 44.14
C THR A 53 -24.93 -4.59 43.66
N HIS A 54 -23.88 -4.92 44.44
CA HIS A 54 -22.50 -4.54 44.10
C HIS A 54 -21.83 -5.43 43.04
N LEU A 55 -22.25 -6.69 42.91
CA LEU A 55 -21.70 -7.64 41.93
C LEU A 55 -22.53 -7.76 40.65
N PHE A 56 -23.80 -7.35 40.66
CA PHE A 56 -24.69 -7.45 39.51
C PHE A 56 -24.27 -6.54 38.35
N LEU A 57 -23.93 -5.27 38.64
CA LEU A 57 -23.52 -4.31 37.61
C LEU A 57 -22.21 -4.72 36.91
N PRO A 58 -21.12 -5.09 37.62
CA PRO A 58 -19.93 -5.64 36.98
C PRO A 58 -20.21 -6.91 36.16
N TRP A 59 -21.04 -7.82 36.67
CA TRP A 59 -21.42 -9.04 35.96
C TRP A 59 -22.17 -8.73 34.66
N LEU A 60 -23.12 -7.79 34.69
CA LEU A 60 -23.89 -7.36 33.52
C LEU A 60 -22.97 -6.73 32.46
N LEU A 61 -22.01 -5.90 32.89
CA LEU A 61 -21.03 -5.28 31.99
C LEU A 61 -20.14 -6.33 31.32
N VAL A 62 -19.70 -7.35 32.06
CA VAL A 62 -18.93 -8.47 31.51
C VAL A 62 -19.77 -9.29 30.53
N PHE A 63 -21.03 -9.59 30.87
CA PHE A 63 -21.90 -10.34 29.97
C PHE A 63 -22.23 -9.55 28.70
N ALA A 64 -22.47 -8.24 28.81
CA ALA A 64 -22.69 -7.37 27.67
C ALA A 64 -21.45 -7.27 26.76
N SER A 65 -20.24 -7.21 27.33
CA SER A 65 -19.01 -7.21 26.55
C SER A 65 -18.76 -8.56 25.87
N GLU A 66 -19.05 -9.69 26.53
CA GLU A 66 -18.99 -11.02 25.95
C GLU A 66 -19.95 -11.15 24.74
N LEU A 67 -21.19 -10.64 24.85
CA LEU A 67 -22.14 -10.62 23.74
C LEU A 67 -21.68 -9.75 22.58
N LEU A 68 -21.16 -8.55 22.87
CA LEU A 68 -20.63 -7.65 21.85
C LEU A 68 -19.43 -8.28 21.11
N LEU A 69 -18.49 -8.86 21.85
CA LEU A 69 -17.35 -9.56 21.26
C LEU A 69 -17.78 -10.78 20.44
N SER A 70 -18.78 -11.54 20.93
CA SER A 70 -19.36 -12.67 20.20
C SER A 70 -20.03 -12.22 18.90
N PHE A 71 -20.70 -11.07 18.91
CA PHE A 71 -21.33 -10.49 17.73
C PHE A 71 -20.28 -10.01 16.72
N ILE A 72 -19.25 -9.29 17.16
CA ILE A 72 -18.12 -8.88 16.30
C ILE A 72 -17.45 -10.13 15.70
N TRP A 73 -17.23 -11.17 16.49
CA TRP A 73 -16.68 -12.43 16.02
C TRP A 73 -17.58 -13.07 14.96
N LEU A 74 -18.90 -13.10 15.16
CA LEU A 74 -19.84 -13.65 14.19
C LEU A 74 -19.76 -12.91 12.84
N LEU A 75 -19.65 -11.57 12.86
CA LEU A 75 -19.48 -10.76 11.65
C LEU A 75 -18.16 -11.09 10.91
N ASP A 76 -17.08 -11.37 11.64
CA ASP A 76 -15.78 -11.73 11.04
C ASP A 76 -15.83 -13.07 10.26
N GLN A 77 -16.76 -13.97 10.59
CA GLN A 77 -16.83 -15.29 9.94
C GLN A 77 -17.17 -15.21 8.46
N ALA A 78 -17.84 -14.13 8.01
CA ALA A 78 -18.13 -13.90 6.60
C ALA A 78 -16.86 -13.86 5.74
N PHE A 79 -15.78 -13.23 6.24
CA PHE A 79 -14.51 -13.11 5.51
C PHE A 79 -13.73 -14.43 5.45
N ARG A 80 -13.95 -15.33 6.41
CA ARG A 80 -13.25 -16.61 6.52
C ARG A 80 -13.96 -17.76 5.81
N TRP A 81 -15.18 -17.55 5.35
CA TRP A 81 -16.04 -18.62 4.81
C TRP A 81 -15.53 -19.23 3.51
N ARG A 82 -14.90 -18.43 2.64
CA ARG A 82 -14.37 -18.85 1.34
C ARG A 82 -13.16 -18.02 0.92
N PRO A 83 -11.98 -18.19 1.56
CA PRO A 83 -10.74 -17.56 1.13
C PRO A 83 -10.38 -17.98 -0.31
N VAL A 84 -9.99 -16.99 -1.11
CA VAL A 84 -9.56 -17.17 -2.50
C VAL A 84 -8.26 -16.41 -2.74
N THR A 85 -7.39 -16.98 -3.57
CA THR A 85 -6.20 -16.30 -4.11
C THR A 85 -6.34 -16.14 -5.62
N ARG A 86 -5.69 -15.13 -6.19
CA ARG A 86 -5.70 -14.89 -7.64
C ARG A 86 -4.28 -14.90 -8.18
N THR A 87 -4.09 -15.66 -9.24
CA THR A 87 -2.86 -15.65 -10.05
C THR A 87 -3.15 -14.84 -11.31
N VAL A 88 -2.30 -13.86 -11.61
CA VAL A 88 -2.42 -12.99 -12.79
C VAL A 88 -1.37 -13.38 -13.83
N PHE A 89 -1.68 -13.18 -15.12
CA PHE A 89 -0.79 -13.48 -16.25
C PHE A 89 -0.58 -12.22 -17.10
N PRO A 90 0.29 -11.27 -16.68
CA PRO A 90 0.55 -10.03 -17.42
C PRO A 90 1.04 -10.28 -18.85
N GLU A 91 1.74 -11.40 -19.09
CA GLU A 91 2.25 -11.81 -20.40
C GLU A 91 1.15 -12.14 -21.42
N ARG A 92 -0.10 -12.30 -20.96
CA ARG A 92 -1.28 -12.56 -21.81
C ARG A 92 -2.10 -11.30 -22.08
N LEU A 93 -1.67 -10.15 -21.55
CA LEU A 93 -2.32 -8.88 -21.83
C LEU A 93 -2.23 -8.56 -23.33
N PRO A 94 -3.21 -7.82 -23.86
CA PRO A 94 -3.11 -7.35 -25.24
C PRO A 94 -1.94 -6.38 -25.39
N GLU A 95 -1.56 -6.12 -26.63
CA GLU A 95 -0.55 -5.13 -26.99
C GLU A 95 -0.87 -3.74 -26.40
N ASP A 96 0.19 -2.96 -26.19
CA ASP A 96 0.15 -1.63 -25.56
C ASP A 96 -0.89 -0.68 -26.18
N ASP A 97 -1.13 -0.78 -27.49
CA ASP A 97 -2.09 0.03 -28.23
C ASP A 97 -3.55 -0.24 -27.81
N LYS A 98 -3.85 -1.43 -27.29
CA LYS A 98 -5.19 -1.86 -26.83
C LYS A 98 -5.41 -1.68 -25.34
N LEU A 99 -4.38 -1.32 -24.58
CA LEU A 99 -4.49 -1.03 -23.15
C LEU A 99 -5.34 0.25 -22.90
N PRO A 100 -6.11 0.33 -21.81
CA PRO A 100 -6.87 1.54 -21.46
C PRO A 100 -5.95 2.69 -21.02
N ALA A 101 -6.47 3.92 -20.92
CA ALA A 101 -5.79 4.98 -20.18
C ALA A 101 -5.95 4.74 -18.66
N ILE A 102 -4.94 5.13 -17.88
CA ILE A 102 -4.90 5.01 -16.42
C ILE A 102 -4.54 6.37 -15.82
N ASP A 103 -5.36 6.80 -14.87
CA ASP A 103 -5.10 7.98 -14.04
C ASP A 103 -4.67 7.54 -12.64
N VAL A 104 -3.50 7.99 -12.20
CA VAL A 104 -2.98 7.77 -10.84
C VAL A 104 -3.17 9.05 -10.06
N PHE A 105 -3.98 9.00 -9.00
CA PHE A 105 -4.20 10.12 -8.09
C PHE A 105 -3.34 9.95 -6.83
N ILE A 106 -2.57 10.98 -6.52
CA ILE A 106 -1.78 11.10 -5.29
C ILE A 106 -2.32 12.32 -4.56
N CYS A 107 -2.77 12.14 -3.32
CA CYS A 107 -3.24 13.23 -2.49
C CYS A 107 -2.27 13.44 -1.33
N THR A 108 -1.98 14.70 -1.00
CA THR A 108 -1.23 15.09 0.17
C THR A 108 -1.93 16.23 0.88
N THR A 109 -1.71 16.38 2.19
CA THR A 109 -2.40 17.40 2.99
C THR A 109 -1.45 18.26 3.83
N ASP A 110 -0.33 17.73 4.29
CA ASP A 110 0.50 18.44 5.27
C ASP A 110 1.98 18.05 5.06
N PRO A 111 2.83 18.97 4.57
CA PRO A 111 4.22 18.66 4.25
C PRO A 111 5.07 18.30 5.48
N ASP A 112 4.59 18.59 6.70
CA ASP A 112 5.27 18.21 7.94
C ASP A 112 4.92 16.78 8.36
N LYS A 113 3.67 16.36 8.16
CA LYS A 113 3.21 14.98 8.46
C LYS A 113 3.52 14.00 7.33
N GLU A 114 3.52 14.49 6.10
CA GLU A 114 3.79 13.78 4.87
C GLU A 114 4.99 14.46 4.18
N PRO A 115 6.23 14.06 4.52
CA PRO A 115 7.41 14.74 4.02
C PRO A 115 7.39 14.84 2.50
N THR A 116 7.53 16.06 1.97
CA THR A 116 7.32 16.32 0.53
C THR A 116 8.25 15.49 -0.36
N VAL A 117 9.46 15.16 0.12
CA VAL A 117 10.38 14.26 -0.60
C VAL A 117 9.79 12.86 -0.78
N GLU A 118 9.09 12.32 0.23
CA GLU A 118 8.45 11.00 0.18
C GLU A 118 7.25 11.02 -0.78
N VAL A 119 6.47 12.10 -0.75
CA VAL A 119 5.39 12.35 -1.72
C VAL A 119 5.96 12.38 -3.15
N MET A 120 7.06 13.10 -3.38
CA MET A 120 7.69 13.15 -4.70
C MET A 120 8.29 11.80 -5.14
N ASN A 121 8.80 10.98 -4.22
CA ASN A 121 9.22 9.62 -4.55
C ASN A 121 8.04 8.77 -5.03
N SER A 122 6.85 8.94 -4.43
CA SER A 122 5.62 8.29 -4.87
C SER A 122 5.19 8.76 -6.26
N VAL A 123 5.27 10.08 -6.53
CA VAL A 123 5.04 10.65 -7.87
C VAL A 123 6.00 10.06 -8.90
N LEU A 124 7.31 10.07 -8.62
CA LEU A 124 8.34 9.54 -9.52
C LEU A 124 8.17 8.03 -9.76
N SER A 125 7.76 7.29 -8.73
CA SER A 125 7.44 5.86 -8.82
C SER A 125 6.24 5.61 -9.72
N ALA A 126 5.17 6.39 -9.57
CA ALA A 126 3.98 6.32 -10.41
C ALA A 126 4.30 6.67 -11.88
N MET A 127 5.08 7.72 -12.13
CA MET A 127 5.52 8.10 -13.47
C MET A 127 6.42 7.05 -14.14
N ALA A 128 7.07 6.19 -13.36
CA ALA A 128 7.97 5.14 -13.82
C ALA A 128 7.29 3.76 -13.96
N LEU A 129 5.96 3.69 -13.83
CA LEU A 129 5.21 2.47 -14.13
C LEU A 129 5.48 1.98 -15.55
N ASP A 130 5.50 0.65 -15.71
CA ASP A 130 5.70 0.01 -17.01
C ASP A 130 4.38 0.04 -17.80
N TYR A 131 4.07 1.21 -18.37
CA TYR A 131 2.83 1.48 -19.09
C TYR A 131 3.08 2.45 -20.25
N PRO A 132 2.24 2.43 -21.32
CA PRO A 132 2.39 3.37 -22.42
C PRO A 132 2.30 4.82 -21.93
N PRO A 133 3.29 5.68 -22.22
CA PRO A 133 3.39 7.02 -21.65
C PRO A 133 2.25 7.95 -22.07
N GLU A 134 1.64 7.71 -23.24
CA GLU A 134 0.48 8.44 -23.73
C GLU A 134 -0.83 8.03 -23.05
N LYS A 135 -0.81 6.97 -22.24
CA LYS A 135 -1.96 6.41 -21.52
C LYS A 135 -1.83 6.46 -20.01
N LEU A 136 -0.69 6.91 -19.49
CA LEU A 136 -0.44 7.03 -18.07
C LEU A 136 -0.46 8.50 -17.67
N HIS A 137 -1.41 8.87 -16.82
CA HIS A 137 -1.53 10.22 -16.28
C HIS A 137 -1.37 10.17 -14.76
N VAL A 138 -0.59 11.10 -14.20
CA VAL A 138 -0.33 11.16 -12.75
C VAL A 138 -0.73 12.54 -12.27
N TYR A 139 -1.63 12.58 -11.27
CA TYR A 139 -2.18 13.78 -10.69
C TYR A 139 -1.79 13.87 -9.22
N LEU A 140 -1.28 15.03 -8.81
CA LEU A 140 -0.99 15.35 -7.40
C LEU A 140 -1.99 16.41 -6.93
N SER A 141 -2.80 16.08 -5.92
CA SER A 141 -3.68 17.02 -5.22
C SER A 141 -3.06 17.38 -3.87
N ASP A 142 -2.91 18.66 -3.58
CA ASP A 142 -2.42 19.16 -2.29
C ASP A 142 -3.53 19.93 -1.57
N ASP A 143 -4.13 19.29 -0.56
CA ASP A 143 -5.17 19.87 0.27
C ASP A 143 -4.62 20.87 1.31
N GLY A 144 -3.30 20.86 1.53
CA GLY A 144 -2.60 21.76 2.44
C GLY A 144 -2.17 23.09 1.83
N GLU A 145 -2.33 23.22 0.50
CA GLU A 145 -1.91 24.36 -0.30
C GLU A 145 -0.48 24.83 0.04
N SER A 146 0.45 23.88 0.15
CA SER A 146 1.80 24.25 0.53
C SER A 146 2.61 24.67 -0.70
N PRO A 147 3.23 25.87 -0.72
CA PRO A 147 4.07 26.27 -1.84
C PRO A 147 5.28 25.35 -2.02
N ILE A 148 5.68 24.65 -0.94
CA ILE A 148 6.76 23.69 -1.00
C ILE A 148 6.39 22.50 -1.88
N THR A 149 5.13 22.03 -1.86
CA THR A 149 4.65 20.92 -2.68
C THR A 149 4.79 21.25 -4.15
N LEU A 150 4.35 22.45 -4.54
CA LEU A 150 4.47 22.94 -5.92
C LEU A 150 5.94 23.05 -6.36
N TYR A 151 6.79 23.60 -5.50
CA TYR A 151 8.23 23.67 -5.77
C TYR A 151 8.84 22.28 -5.96
N CYS A 152 8.55 21.36 -5.03
CA CYS A 152 9.06 20.00 -5.07
C CYS A 152 8.57 19.24 -6.31
N MET A 153 7.34 19.49 -6.77
CA MET A 153 6.82 18.92 -8.01
C MET A 153 7.63 19.39 -9.24
N LYS A 154 8.05 20.66 -9.28
CA LYS A 154 8.91 21.21 -10.34
C LYS A 154 10.30 20.57 -10.31
N GLU A 155 10.88 20.40 -9.13
CA GLU A 155 12.15 19.69 -8.94
C GLU A 155 12.04 18.20 -9.33
N ALA A 156 10.94 17.54 -8.95
CA ALA A 156 10.67 16.15 -9.29
C ALA A 156 10.51 15.98 -10.81
N ARG A 157 9.80 16.89 -11.48
CA ARG A 157 9.72 16.94 -12.95
C ARG A 157 11.09 17.08 -13.61
N SER A 158 11.98 17.88 -13.04
CA SER A 158 13.37 18.02 -13.52
C SER A 158 14.15 16.70 -13.37
N PHE A 159 14.05 16.06 -12.20
CA PHE A 159 14.71 14.79 -11.93
C PHE A 159 14.13 13.62 -12.75
N ALA A 160 12.82 13.61 -13.00
CA ALA A 160 12.14 12.59 -13.80
C ALA A 160 12.76 12.42 -15.21
N ARG A 161 13.31 13.49 -15.78
CA ARG A 161 14.02 13.44 -17.08
C ARG A 161 15.23 12.51 -17.07
N TRP A 162 15.81 12.24 -15.91
CA TRP A 162 16.92 11.31 -15.70
C TRP A 162 16.42 9.95 -15.22
N TRP A 163 15.49 9.95 -14.27
CA TRP A 163 14.98 8.74 -13.64
C TRP A 163 14.17 7.86 -14.59
N LEU A 164 13.20 8.41 -15.33
CA LEU A 164 12.30 7.61 -16.16
C LEU A 164 13.01 6.88 -17.31
N PRO A 165 13.95 7.51 -18.06
CA PRO A 165 14.74 6.79 -19.06
C PRO A 165 15.64 5.73 -18.44
N PHE A 166 16.21 6.00 -17.26
CA PHE A 166 17.04 5.03 -16.52
C PHE A 166 16.22 3.79 -16.13
N CYS A 167 15.05 3.98 -15.51
CA CYS A 167 14.12 2.92 -15.14
C CYS A 167 13.71 2.03 -16.33
N ARG A 168 13.42 2.65 -17.47
CA ARG A 168 13.02 1.94 -18.70
C ARG A 168 14.19 1.18 -19.33
N LYS A 169 15.33 1.86 -19.52
CA LYS A 169 16.52 1.27 -20.17
C LYS A 169 17.07 0.06 -19.40
N TYR A 170 17.11 0.16 -18.08
CA TYR A 170 17.68 -0.89 -17.22
C TYR A 170 16.63 -1.83 -16.62
N ARG A 171 15.34 -1.66 -16.96
CA ARG A 171 14.21 -2.47 -16.44
C ARG A 171 14.20 -2.57 -14.91
N ILE A 172 14.48 -1.44 -14.24
CA ILE A 172 14.52 -1.34 -12.78
C ILE A 172 13.15 -1.73 -12.20
N LYS A 173 13.05 -2.72 -11.32
CA LYS A 173 11.74 -3.12 -10.76
C LYS A 173 11.29 -2.14 -9.69
N THR A 174 12.23 -1.66 -8.89
CA THR A 174 11.98 -0.70 -7.81
C THR A 174 11.86 0.72 -8.35
N ARG A 175 10.63 1.15 -8.63
CA ARG A 175 10.34 2.42 -9.31
C ARG A 175 10.51 3.67 -8.42
N SER A 176 10.48 3.51 -7.10
CA SER A 176 10.77 4.60 -6.15
C SER A 176 12.29 4.82 -6.06
N PRO A 177 12.79 6.04 -6.33
CA PRO A 177 14.21 6.35 -6.22
C PRO A 177 14.79 6.09 -4.83
N GLU A 178 14.13 6.56 -3.76
CA GLU A 178 14.59 6.32 -2.38
C GLU A 178 14.70 4.82 -2.10
N ALA A 179 13.69 4.03 -2.47
CA ALA A 179 13.70 2.59 -2.26
C ALA A 179 14.80 1.90 -3.08
N TYR A 180 15.04 2.33 -4.32
CA TYR A 180 16.09 1.77 -5.17
C TYR A 180 17.50 2.06 -4.65
N PHE A 181 17.75 3.28 -4.15
CA PHE A 181 19.06 3.68 -3.66
C PHE A 181 19.33 3.27 -2.20
N SER A 182 18.29 2.99 -1.41
CA SER A 182 18.40 2.49 -0.04
C SER A 182 18.37 0.95 0.06
N GLY A 183 17.76 0.27 -0.92
CA GLY A 183 17.67 -1.19 -0.99
C GLY A 183 19.02 -1.88 -1.16
N SER A 184 19.10 -3.13 -0.70
CA SER A 184 20.25 -3.98 -1.01
C SER A 184 20.25 -4.32 -2.51
N LYS A 185 21.42 -4.51 -3.13
CA LYS A 185 21.52 -4.81 -4.58
C LYS A 185 20.71 -6.05 -4.99
N ASP A 186 20.40 -6.93 -4.04
CA ASP A 186 19.74 -8.21 -4.25
C ASP A 186 18.20 -8.08 -4.35
N ASP A 187 17.61 -6.99 -3.85
CA ASP A 187 16.15 -6.80 -3.80
C ASP A 187 15.53 -6.53 -5.18
N ASP A 188 16.31 -6.03 -6.14
CA ASP A 188 15.89 -5.81 -7.54
C ASP A 188 16.11 -7.07 -8.42
N GLU A 189 16.78 -8.12 -7.88
CA GLU A 189 17.26 -9.32 -8.61
C GLU A 189 16.44 -10.62 -8.36
N GLY A 190 15.14 -10.54 -8.08
CA GLY A 190 14.31 -11.73 -7.83
C GLY A 190 13.73 -12.46 -9.06
N SER A 191 14.11 -13.73 -9.26
CA SER A 191 13.47 -14.83 -10.02
C SER A 191 13.57 -14.87 -11.57
N GLU A 192 14.78 -14.85 -12.13
CA GLU A 192 15.06 -15.55 -13.40
C GLU A 192 16.05 -16.70 -13.13
N SER A 193 15.92 -17.81 -13.87
CA SER A 193 16.61 -19.09 -13.59
C SER A 193 18.13 -18.94 -13.40
N SER A 194 18.67 -19.72 -12.45
CA SER A 194 20.09 -19.74 -12.07
C SER A 194 21.06 -19.93 -13.25
N GLU A 195 20.64 -20.57 -14.34
CA GLU A 195 21.47 -20.78 -15.53
C GLU A 195 21.59 -19.51 -16.39
N PHE A 196 20.49 -18.78 -16.61
CA PHE A 196 20.48 -17.56 -17.42
C PHE A 196 21.22 -16.40 -16.72
N MET A 197 21.12 -16.35 -15.38
CA MET A 197 21.89 -15.41 -14.55
C MET A 197 23.40 -15.64 -14.57
N SER A 198 23.85 -16.88 -14.85
CA SER A 198 25.27 -17.19 -14.99
C SER A 198 25.85 -16.66 -16.31
N GLU A 199 25.03 -16.54 -17.36
CA GLU A 199 25.42 -15.92 -18.63
C GLU A 199 25.36 -14.39 -18.56
N ARG A 200 24.35 -13.81 -17.90
CA ARG A 200 24.28 -12.34 -17.71
C ARG A 200 25.39 -11.79 -16.80
N ARG A 201 25.81 -12.52 -15.76
CA ARG A 201 26.96 -12.15 -14.92
C ARG A 201 28.31 -12.17 -15.66
N LYS A 202 28.42 -12.95 -16.74
CA LYS A 202 29.62 -12.93 -17.62
C LYS A 202 29.66 -11.67 -18.48
N ILE A 203 28.55 -10.96 -18.63
CA ILE A 203 28.52 -9.62 -19.20
C ILE A 203 28.79 -8.66 -18.04
N GLN A 204 30.09 -8.39 -17.80
CA GLN A 204 30.53 -7.29 -16.96
C GLN A 204 29.62 -6.06 -17.17
N PRO A 205 29.13 -5.39 -16.11
CA PRO A 205 28.54 -4.08 -16.29
C PRO A 205 29.58 -3.23 -17.01
N ARG A 206 29.25 -2.74 -18.21
CA ARG A 206 30.17 -1.87 -18.93
C ARG A 206 30.41 -0.68 -18.01
N ILE A 207 31.64 -0.18 -17.93
CA ILE A 207 32.00 0.97 -17.06
C ILE A 207 30.98 2.12 -17.19
N ALA A 208 30.47 2.34 -18.40
CA ALA A 208 29.41 3.30 -18.72
C ALA A 208 28.10 3.09 -17.93
N ASP A 209 27.69 1.85 -17.63
CA ASP A 209 26.45 1.57 -16.89
C ASP A 209 26.60 1.89 -15.40
N ILE A 210 27.79 1.67 -14.84
CA ILE A 210 28.14 2.08 -13.48
C ILE A 210 28.14 3.62 -13.39
N GLU A 211 28.78 4.27 -14.35
CA GLU A 211 28.84 5.74 -14.43
C GLU A 211 27.45 6.38 -14.52
N VAL A 212 26.56 5.83 -15.36
CA VAL A 212 25.17 6.30 -15.46
C VAL A 212 24.42 6.14 -14.14
N ARG A 213 24.59 5.01 -13.43
CA ARG A 213 23.95 4.82 -12.13
C ARG A 213 24.41 5.86 -11.10
N TYR A 214 25.72 6.12 -11.03
CA TYR A 214 26.26 7.15 -10.13
C TYR A 214 25.76 8.55 -10.49
N LEU A 215 25.68 8.89 -11.78
CA LEU A 215 25.13 10.16 -12.23
C LEU A 215 23.67 10.34 -11.80
N VAL A 216 22.83 9.31 -11.97
CA VAL A 216 21.42 9.37 -11.54
C VAL A 216 21.30 9.49 -10.02
N GLN A 217 22.17 8.79 -9.28
CA GLN A 217 22.24 8.91 -7.82
C GLN A 217 22.63 10.32 -7.37
N GLU A 218 23.64 10.92 -8.00
CA GLU A 218 24.07 12.30 -7.72
C GLU A 218 22.93 13.28 -7.97
N ARG A 219 22.21 13.13 -9.11
CA ARG A 219 21.02 13.93 -9.41
C ARG A 219 19.92 13.76 -8.37
N TYR A 220 19.75 12.56 -7.83
CA TYR A 220 18.78 12.30 -6.76
C TYR A 220 19.17 12.97 -5.44
N VAL A 221 20.46 12.98 -5.08
CA VAL A 221 20.96 13.70 -3.91
C VAL A 221 20.72 15.21 -4.06
N ILE A 222 21.05 15.79 -5.22
CA ILE A 222 20.81 17.21 -5.51
C ILE A 222 19.31 17.54 -5.39
N PHE A 223 18.44 16.67 -5.90
CA PHE A 223 16.99 16.80 -5.76
C PHE A 223 16.55 16.86 -4.28
N LYS A 224 17.05 15.95 -3.43
CA LYS A 224 16.74 15.96 -1.99
C LYS A 224 17.23 17.23 -1.29
N GLU A 225 18.46 17.66 -1.59
CA GLU A 225 19.05 18.88 -1.03
C GLU A 225 18.29 20.14 -1.45
N SER A 226 17.84 20.20 -2.70
CA SER A 226 17.01 21.28 -3.24
C SER A 226 15.73 21.48 -2.42
N ILE A 227 15.04 20.38 -2.13
CA ILE A 227 13.82 20.38 -1.30
C ILE A 227 14.13 20.80 0.14
N ALA A 228 15.17 20.24 0.76
CA ALA A 228 15.56 20.58 2.12
C ALA A 228 15.89 22.07 2.28
N ASN A 229 16.58 22.66 1.30
CA ASN A 229 16.94 24.07 1.29
C ASN A 229 15.72 24.99 1.21
N VAL A 230 14.70 24.62 0.43
CA VAL A 230 13.47 25.42 0.31
C VAL A 230 12.61 25.29 1.56
N ARG A 231 12.53 24.11 2.18
CA ARG A 231 11.82 23.94 3.45
C ARG A 231 12.34 24.90 4.52
N GLY A 232 13.67 25.00 4.67
CA GLY A 232 14.29 25.93 5.61
C GLY A 232 13.99 27.42 5.34
N ARG A 233 13.54 27.77 4.14
CA ARG A 233 13.11 29.15 3.78
C ARG A 233 11.62 29.37 3.99
N VAL A 234 10.78 28.35 3.75
CA VAL A 234 9.31 28.45 3.81
C VAL A 234 8.78 28.43 5.25
N ASP A 235 9.43 27.72 6.18
CA ASP A 235 9.05 27.71 7.61
C ASP A 235 9.03 29.11 8.26
N GLY A 236 9.68 30.11 7.64
CA GLY A 236 9.64 31.52 8.07
C GLY A 236 8.41 32.32 7.60
N SER A 237 7.57 31.75 6.74
CA SER A 237 6.44 32.41 6.07
C SER A 237 5.10 31.91 6.62
N ARG A 238 4.30 32.80 7.23
CA ARG A 238 2.92 32.47 7.67
C ARG A 238 1.97 32.48 6.47
N ILE A 239 1.83 31.35 5.79
CA ILE A 239 0.81 31.15 4.74
C ILE A 239 -0.46 30.63 5.41
N THR A 240 -1.60 31.25 5.10
CA THR A 240 -2.90 30.87 5.66
C THR A 240 -3.65 29.97 4.69
N ALA A 241 -3.53 28.64 4.88
CA ALA A 241 -4.20 27.60 4.09
C ALA A 241 -5.76 27.61 4.18
N ARG A 242 -6.39 28.67 4.68
CA ARG A 242 -7.84 28.72 4.94
C ARG A 242 -8.64 29.44 3.85
N ASP A 243 -8.00 30.32 3.10
CA ASP A 243 -8.66 31.09 2.03
C ASP A 243 -7.65 31.33 0.91
N HIS A 244 -7.83 30.59 -0.18
CA HIS A 244 -6.95 30.63 -1.32
C HIS A 244 -7.68 30.21 -2.61
N PRO A 245 -7.26 30.72 -3.78
CA PRO A 245 -7.82 30.28 -5.05
C PRO A 245 -7.34 28.86 -5.39
N SER A 246 -8.12 28.13 -6.18
CA SER A 246 -7.69 26.87 -6.78
C SER A 246 -6.59 27.13 -7.82
N LEU A 247 -5.46 26.43 -7.72
CA LEU A 247 -4.37 26.45 -8.69
C LEU A 247 -4.30 25.09 -9.41
N ILE A 248 -4.23 25.11 -10.74
CA ILE A 248 -4.01 23.92 -11.57
C ILE A 248 -2.78 24.17 -12.43
N GLU A 249 -1.77 23.30 -12.34
CA GLU A 249 -0.59 23.28 -13.22
C GLU A 249 -0.54 21.97 -14.02
N PHE A 250 0.02 22.04 -15.24
CA PHE A 250 0.14 20.92 -16.20
C PHE A 250 1.61 20.56 -16.51
#